data_AF-A0A6S6S7Q5-F1
#
_entry.id   AF-A0A6S6S7Q5-F1
#
_cell.length_a   1.000
_cell.length_b   1.000
_cell.length_c   1.000
_cell.angle_alpha   90.00
_cell.angle_beta   90.00
_cell.angle_gamma   90.00
#
_symmetry.space_group_name_H-M   'P 1'
#
loop_
_entity.id
_entity.type
_entity.pdbx_description
1 polymer ?
#
loop_
_entity_poly.entity_id
_entity_poly.type
_entity_poly.pdbx_seq_one_letter_code
_entity_poly.pdbx_strand_id
1 'polypeptide(L)'
;MLPSRKNQTLRQRHLLFGSRELVIKDNEYLLVKERSLLRRHETLIPLCTLQANPTHSSSFSMKWLLNALLTFSISVMSLYWANHFNLPVLYIPCAVFTLTTLLFGYRFFLYTTRLTIFRHASTHENYLFLWRNQPDQVQFDQFIKTLTFLIKANHDPDQTPIA
;
A
#
# COMPACT_ATOMS: atom_id res chain seq x y z
N MET A 1 29.14 13.50 2.75
CA MET A 1 29.45 12.31 1.92
C MET A 1 28.18 11.91 1.19
N LEU A 2 28.09 12.20 -0.11
CA LEU A 2 26.98 11.74 -0.96
C LEU A 2 27.05 10.21 -1.05
N PRO A 3 25.98 9.47 -0.72
CA PRO A 3 26.00 8.02 -0.88
C PRO A 3 26.23 7.69 -2.35
N SER A 4 27.18 6.78 -2.58
CA SER A 4 27.63 6.30 -3.88
C SER A 4 26.47 6.08 -4.85
N ARG A 5 26.68 6.53 -6.09
CA ARG A 5 25.82 6.56 -7.29
C ARG A 5 25.42 5.14 -7.76
N LYS A 6 24.94 4.32 -6.84
CA LYS A 6 24.47 2.97 -7.09
C LYS A 6 22.97 3.08 -7.28
N ASN A 7 22.48 2.72 -8.47
CA ASN A 7 21.05 2.63 -8.77
C ASN A 7 20.38 1.84 -7.64
N GLN A 8 19.69 2.54 -6.75
CA GLN A 8 18.98 1.89 -5.66
C GLN A 8 17.79 1.18 -6.28
N THR A 9 17.73 -0.13 -6.08
CA THR A 9 16.68 -0.98 -6.62
C THR A 9 15.92 -1.62 -5.47
N LEU A 10 14.60 -1.57 -5.54
CA LEU A 10 13.73 -2.25 -4.61
C LEU A 10 12.91 -3.29 -5.39
N ARG A 11 13.15 -4.57 -5.08
CA ARG A 11 12.41 -5.69 -5.67
C ARG A 11 11.34 -6.15 -4.70
N GLN A 12 10.10 -6.16 -5.16
CA GLN A 12 8.93 -6.61 -4.43
C GLN A 12 8.35 -7.81 -5.16
N ARG A 13 8.09 -8.90 -4.42
CA ARG A 13 7.36 -10.06 -4.96
C ARG A 13 6.05 -10.21 -4.21
N HIS A 14 4.95 -10.21 -4.94
CA HIS A 14 3.62 -10.41 -4.40
C HIS A 14 2.97 -11.65 -5.04
N LEU A 15 2.36 -12.50 -4.21
CA LEU A 15 1.74 -13.74 -4.68
C LEU A 15 0.63 -13.48 -5.71
N LEU A 16 -0.20 -12.46 -5.47
CA LEU A 16 -1.36 -12.13 -6.30
C LEU A 16 -1.07 -11.11 -7.42
N PHE A 17 -0.02 -10.30 -7.30
CA PHE A 17 0.23 -9.16 -8.21
C PHE A 17 1.53 -9.31 -9.01
N GLY A 18 2.23 -10.45 -8.87
CA GLY A 18 3.48 -10.71 -9.57
C GLY A 18 4.68 -10.04 -8.92
N SER A 19 5.73 -9.78 -9.69
CA SER A 19 6.95 -9.12 -9.20
C SER A 19 7.05 -7.69 -9.72
N ARG A 20 7.38 -6.75 -8.84
CA ARG A 20 7.61 -5.34 -9.14
C ARG A 20 9.04 -4.97 -8.80
N GLU A 21 9.74 -4.29 -9.69
CA GLU A 21 11.08 -3.76 -9.46
C GLU A 21 11.02 -2.24 -9.62
N LEU A 22 11.46 -1.51 -8.58
CA LEU A 22 11.53 -0.06 -8.56
C LEU A 22 12.98 0.36 -8.64
N VAL A 23 13.32 1.24 -9.56
CA VAL A 23 14.68 1.71 -9.79
C VAL A 23 14.67 3.23 -9.81
N ILE A 24 15.46 3.86 -8.94
CA ILE A 24 15.68 5.31 -8.99
C ILE A 24 16.68 5.56 -10.12
N LYS A 25 16.26 6.34 -11.13
CA LYS A 25 17.04 6.68 -12.31
C LYS A 25 17.34 8.18 -12.31
N ASP A 26 18.63 8.51 -12.42
CA ASP A 26 19.14 9.87 -12.60
C ASP A 26 18.66 10.90 -11.55
N ASN A 27 18.28 10.44 -10.35
CA ASN A 27 17.77 11.28 -9.24
C ASN A 27 16.51 12.12 -9.56
N GLU A 28 15.93 11.96 -10.75
CA GLU A 28 14.76 12.71 -11.23
C GLU A 28 13.57 11.78 -11.53
N TYR A 29 13.82 10.49 -11.78
CA TYR A 29 12.80 9.55 -12.21
C TYR A 29 12.80 8.28 -11.37
N LEU A 30 11.59 7.74 -11.15
CA LEU A 30 11.36 6.43 -10.60
C LEU A 30 10.86 5.51 -11.72
N LEU A 31 11.69 4.55 -12.11
CA LEU A 31 11.30 3.51 -13.05
C LEU A 31 10.65 2.35 -12.30
N VAL A 32 9.42 2.06 -12.67
CA VAL A 32 8.63 0.95 -12.16
C VAL A 32 8.57 -0.13 -13.22
N LYS A 33 9.03 -1.34 -12.90
CA LYS A 33 8.92 -2.52 -13.76
C LYS A 33 8.01 -3.55 -13.11
N GLU A 34 6.83 -3.74 -13.67
CA GLU A 34 5.86 -4.73 -13.23
C GLU A 34 5.90 -5.95 -14.14
N ARG A 35 6.00 -7.14 -13.55
CA ARG A 35 5.87 -8.43 -14.24
C ARG A 35 4.72 -9.20 -13.62
N SER A 36 3.63 -9.28 -14.36
CA SER A 36 2.55 -10.25 -14.10
C SER A 36 2.78 -11.52 -14.92
N LEU A 37 1.99 -12.56 -14.66
CA LEU A 37 2.07 -13.86 -15.35
C LEU A 37 2.03 -13.75 -16.89
N LEU A 38 1.38 -12.71 -17.43
CA LEU A 38 1.14 -12.55 -18.88
C LEU A 38 1.60 -11.19 -19.44
N ARG A 39 1.96 -10.22 -18.60
CA ARG A 39 2.30 -8.87 -19.05
C ARG A 39 3.51 -8.31 -18.31
N ARG A 40 4.36 -7.63 -19.07
CA ARG A 40 5.43 -6.79 -18.55
C ARG A 40 5.06 -5.33 -18.82
N HIS A 41 5.08 -4.51 -17.78
CA HIS A 41 4.81 -3.09 -17.89
C HIS A 41 5.96 -2.32 -17.29
N GLU A 42 6.45 -1.33 -18.02
CA GLU A 42 7.47 -0.40 -17.52
C GLU A 42 6.86 1.00 -17.52
N THR A 43 6.87 1.66 -16.37
CA THR A 43 6.32 2.99 -16.16
C THR A 43 7.39 3.88 -15.57
N LEU A 44 7.56 5.07 -16.13
CA LEU A 44 8.56 6.03 -15.70
C LEU A 44 7.84 7.20 -15.06
N ILE A 45 8.07 7.38 -13.76
CA ILE A 45 7.38 8.37 -12.92
C ILE A 45 8.36 9.49 -12.57
N PRO A 46 8.12 10.74 -12.97
CA PRO A 46 8.95 11.87 -12.55
C PRO A 46 8.80 12.12 -11.05
N LEU A 47 9.89 12.28 -10.31
CA LEU A 47 9.86 12.46 -8.85
C LEU A 47 9.19 13.78 -8.42
N CYS A 48 9.19 14.80 -9.28
CA CYS A 48 8.46 16.06 -9.07
C CYS A 48 6.93 15.87 -9.01
N THR A 49 6.41 14.75 -9.52
CA THR A 49 4.97 14.43 -9.42
C THR A 49 4.59 13.78 -8.11
N LEU A 50 5.55 13.29 -7.32
CA LEU A 50 5.31 12.60 -6.06
C LEU A 50 5.41 13.60 -4.90
N GLN A 51 4.56 13.41 -3.88
CA GLN A 51 4.64 14.19 -2.66
C GLN A 51 5.67 13.59 -1.69
N ALA A 52 6.51 14.43 -1.09
CA ALA A 52 7.58 14.01 -0.18
C ALA A 52 7.08 13.40 1.15
N ASN A 53 5.81 13.59 1.51
CA ASN A 53 5.24 13.06 2.75
C ASN A 53 4.45 11.78 2.42
N PRO A 54 5.06 10.58 2.55
CA PRO A 54 4.32 9.34 2.39
C PRO A 54 3.25 9.25 3.48
N THR A 55 2.04 8.84 3.10
CA THR A 55 1.00 8.52 4.09
C THR A 55 1.05 7.04 4.41
N HIS A 56 1.20 6.73 5.70
CA HIS A 56 1.08 5.37 6.19
C HIS A 56 -0.40 4.95 6.12
N SER A 57 -0.61 3.69 5.70
CA SER A 57 -1.86 3.09 5.21
C SER A 57 -3.11 3.08 6.13
N SER A 58 -3.14 3.84 7.23
CA SER A 58 -4.23 3.79 8.20
C SER A 58 -5.57 4.25 7.61
N SER A 59 -5.61 5.31 6.80
CA SER A 59 -6.87 5.86 6.29
C SER A 59 -7.54 4.97 5.23
N PHE A 60 -6.76 4.34 4.35
CA PHE A 60 -7.28 3.48 3.29
C PHE A 60 -7.82 2.15 3.83
N SER A 61 -7.11 1.58 4.80
CA SER A 61 -7.49 0.32 5.45
C SER A 61 -8.69 0.49 6.38
N MET A 62 -8.90 1.67 6.96
CA MET A 62 -10.02 1.94 7.88
C MET A 62 -11.40 1.60 7.30
N LYS A 63 -11.60 1.78 5.98
CA LYS A 63 -12.85 1.40 5.31
C LYS A 63 -13.14 -0.10 5.42
N TRP A 64 -12.11 -0.93 5.29
CA TRP A 64 -12.21 -2.38 5.43
C TRP A 64 -12.52 -2.78 6.87
N LEU A 65 -11.92 -2.10 7.84
CA LEU A 65 -12.19 -2.30 9.26
C LEU A 65 -13.63 -1.92 9.62
N LEU A 66 -14.10 -0.76 9.18
CA LEU A 66 -15.45 -0.29 9.43
C LEU A 66 -16.48 -1.25 8.82
N ASN A 67 -16.26 -1.69 7.58
CA ASN A 67 -17.12 -2.67 6.92
C ASN A 67 -17.08 -4.03 7.64
N ALA A 68 -15.91 -4.47 8.12
CA ALA A 68 -15.80 -5.70 8.91
C ALA A 68 -16.62 -5.59 10.21
N LEU A 69 -16.49 -4.50 10.96
CA LEU A 69 -17.25 -4.26 12.20
C LEU A 69 -18.76 -4.21 11.97
N LEU A 70 -19.20 -3.50 10.92
CA LEU A 70 -20.62 -3.42 10.56
C LEU A 70 -21.17 -4.81 10.16
N THR A 71 -20.44 -5.54 9.33
CA THR A 71 -20.88 -6.87 8.88
C THR A 71 -20.89 -7.88 10.03
N PHE A 72 -19.92 -7.77 10.94
CA PHE A 72 -19.85 -8.57 12.15
C PHE A 72 -21.04 -8.32 13.08
N SER A 73 -21.42 -7.06 13.32
CA SER A 73 -22.56 -6.75 14.18
C SER A 73 -23.88 -7.29 13.61
N ILE A 74 -24.09 -7.19 12.29
CA ILE A 74 -25.25 -7.79 11.60
C ILE A 74 -25.22 -9.32 11.75
N SER A 75 -24.05 -9.94 11.64
CA SER A 75 -23.89 -11.39 11.81
C SER A 75 -24.25 -11.83 13.24
N VAL A 76 -23.75 -11.14 14.26
CA VAL A 76 -24.04 -11.41 15.68
C VAL A 76 -25.52 -11.20 15.97
N MET A 77 -26.12 -10.12 15.45
CA MET A 77 -27.54 -9.85 15.62
C MET A 77 -28.42 -10.94 14.96
N SER A 78 -28.04 -11.37 13.75
CA SER A 78 -28.72 -12.45 13.04
C SER A 78 -28.63 -13.77 13.79
N LEU A 79 -27.46 -14.09 14.37
CA LEU A 79 -27.25 -15.28 15.19
C LEU A 79 -28.08 -15.25 16.47
N TYR A 80 -28.12 -14.09 17.13
CA TYR A 80 -28.92 -13.88 18.34
C TYR A 80 -30.41 -14.12 18.06
N TRP A 81 -30.95 -13.55 16.98
CA TRP A 81 -32.35 -13.78 16.59
C TRP A 81 -32.62 -15.21 16.13
N ALA A 82 -31.70 -15.83 15.39
CA ALA A 82 -31.83 -17.23 14.99
C ALA A 82 -32.02 -18.14 16.21
N ASN A 83 -31.21 -17.92 17.26
CA ASN A 83 -31.27 -18.69 18.50
C ASN A 83 -32.49 -18.34 19.36
N HIS A 84 -32.82 -17.05 19.49
CA HIS A 84 -33.92 -16.61 20.36
C HIS A 84 -35.31 -16.98 19.81
N PHE A 85 -35.51 -16.87 18.50
CA PHE A 85 -36.79 -17.17 17.84
C PHE A 85 -36.83 -18.54 17.17
N ASN A 86 -35.75 -19.33 17.29
CA ASN A 86 -35.61 -20.66 16.68
C ASN A 86 -35.87 -20.65 15.16
N LEU A 87 -35.33 -19.65 14.48
CA LEU A 87 -35.50 -19.43 13.03
C LEU A 87 -34.27 -19.96 12.28
N PRO A 88 -34.30 -21.21 11.77
CA PRO A 88 -33.11 -21.82 11.16
C PRO A 88 -32.67 -21.12 9.88
N VAL A 89 -33.58 -20.43 9.19
CA VAL A 89 -33.29 -19.67 7.97
C VAL A 89 -32.25 -18.57 8.20
N LEU A 90 -32.14 -18.01 9.42
CA LEU A 90 -31.20 -16.95 9.75
C LEU A 90 -29.75 -17.44 9.92
N TYR A 91 -29.49 -18.74 10.03
CA TYR A 91 -28.12 -19.27 10.07
C TYR A 91 -27.39 -19.09 8.72
N ILE A 92 -28.12 -19.14 7.61
CA ILE A 92 -27.55 -18.95 6.26
C ILE A 92 -26.94 -17.53 6.10
N PRO A 93 -27.70 -16.43 6.29
CA PRO A 93 -27.14 -15.09 6.20
C PRO A 93 -26.07 -14.84 7.27
N CYS A 94 -26.20 -15.42 8.47
CA CYS A 94 -25.16 -15.35 9.50
C CYS A 94 -23.82 -15.93 9.00
N ALA A 95 -23.84 -17.11 8.38
CA ALA A 95 -22.63 -17.71 7.82
C ALA A 95 -21.99 -16.84 6.72
N VAL A 96 -22.83 -16.29 5.82
CA VAL A 96 -22.37 -15.40 4.74
C VAL A 96 -21.73 -14.12 5.30
N PHE A 97 -22.37 -13.48 6.28
CA PHE A 97 -21.83 -12.27 6.90
C PHE A 97 -20.57 -12.53 7.72
N THR A 98 -20.48 -13.68 8.40
CA THR A 98 -19.27 -14.10 9.11
C THR A 98 -18.10 -14.27 8.15
N LEU A 99 -18.32 -14.98 7.03
CA LEU A 99 -17.28 -15.17 6.01
C LEU A 99 -16.83 -13.83 5.39
N THR A 100 -17.78 -12.95 5.12
CA THR A 100 -17.51 -11.62 4.57
C THR A 100 -16.70 -10.76 5.55
N THR A 101 -17.01 -10.85 6.85
CA THR A 101 -16.24 -10.20 7.93
C THR A 101 -14.80 -10.69 7.94
N LEU A 102 -14.58 -11.99 7.86
CA LEU A 102 -13.23 -12.57 7.82
C LEU A 102 -12.45 -12.10 6.61
N LEU A 103 -13.09 -12.02 5.42
CA LEU A 103 -12.46 -11.50 4.21
C LEU A 103 -12.05 -10.03 4.36
N PHE A 104 -12.92 -9.18 4.93
CA PHE A 104 -12.60 -7.78 5.17
C PHE A 104 -11.50 -7.60 6.23
N GLY A 105 -11.55 -8.38 7.32
CA GLY A 105 -10.49 -8.40 8.34
C GLY A 105 -9.15 -8.84 7.78
N TYR A 106 -9.12 -9.91 6.97
CA TYR A 106 -7.91 -10.37 6.29
C TYR A 106 -7.32 -9.29 5.38
N ARG A 107 -8.16 -8.63 4.56
CA ARG A 107 -7.73 -7.51 3.72
C ARG A 107 -7.22 -6.35 4.58
N PHE A 108 -7.91 -5.98 5.65
CA PHE A 108 -7.44 -4.95 6.57
C PHE A 108 -6.03 -5.25 7.06
N PHE A 109 -5.76 -6.44 7.60
CA PHE A 109 -4.44 -6.80 8.12
C PHE A 109 -3.34 -6.78 7.04
N LEU A 110 -3.62 -7.30 5.84
CA LEU A 110 -2.67 -7.29 4.73
C LEU A 110 -2.29 -5.88 4.30
N TYR A 111 -3.27 -4.98 4.16
CA TYR A 111 -3.05 -3.64 3.64
C TYR A 111 -2.53 -2.67 4.72
N THR A 112 -3.02 -2.75 5.97
CA THR A 112 -2.60 -1.86 7.07
C THR A 112 -1.13 -2.02 7.44
N THR A 113 -0.64 -3.25 7.54
CA THR A 113 0.64 -3.52 8.21
C THR A 113 1.85 -3.41 7.28
N ARG A 114 1.64 -3.38 5.96
CA ARG A 114 2.71 -3.58 4.97
C ARG A 114 2.72 -2.58 3.83
N LEU A 115 1.97 -1.48 3.88
CA LEU A 115 1.81 -0.58 2.74
C LEU A 115 2.21 0.87 3.07
N THR A 116 3.06 1.44 2.22
CA THR A 116 3.43 2.86 2.20
C THR A 116 2.91 3.48 0.91
N ILE A 117 2.16 4.58 1.00
CA ILE A 117 1.52 5.21 -0.15
C ILE A 117 2.14 6.59 -0.40
N PHE A 118 2.63 6.84 -1.61
CA PHE A 118 2.95 8.19 -2.08
C PHE A 118 1.77 8.74 -2.88
N ARG A 119 1.46 10.00 -2.61
CA ARG A 119 0.42 10.74 -3.30
C ARG A 119 1.01 11.55 -4.43
N HIS A 120 0.18 11.88 -5.41
CA HIS A 120 0.53 12.86 -6.43
C HIS A 120 0.56 14.26 -5.81
N ALA A 121 1.56 15.07 -6.18
CA ALA A 121 1.78 16.41 -5.60
C ALA A 121 0.65 17.39 -5.93
N SER A 122 0.10 17.34 -7.16
CA SER A 122 -0.94 18.28 -7.61
C SER A 122 -2.38 17.82 -7.36
N THR A 123 -2.67 16.51 -7.43
CA THR A 123 -4.04 15.99 -7.33
C THR A 123 -4.33 15.39 -5.96
N HIS A 124 -3.29 15.17 -5.13
CA HIS A 124 -3.37 14.48 -3.83
C HIS A 124 -3.94 13.06 -3.89
N GLU A 125 -4.04 12.47 -5.08
CA GLU A 125 -4.51 11.10 -5.28
C GLU A 125 -3.40 10.08 -4.95
N ASN A 126 -3.80 8.89 -4.54
CA ASN A 126 -2.87 7.80 -4.25
C ASN A 126 -2.24 7.29 -5.55
N TYR A 127 -0.94 7.52 -5.73
CA TYR A 127 -0.26 7.29 -7.01
C TYR A 127 0.70 6.10 -6.97
N LEU A 128 1.46 5.95 -5.89
CA LEU A 128 2.44 4.87 -5.75
C LEU A 128 2.21 4.07 -4.47
N PHE A 129 1.95 2.78 -4.64
CA PHE A 129 1.80 1.82 -3.55
C PHE A 129 3.08 1.00 -3.40
N LEU A 130 3.73 1.09 -2.24
CA LEU A 130 4.95 0.32 -1.94
C LEU A 130 4.70 -0.64 -0.78
N TRP A 131 4.94 -1.91 -1.03
CA TRP A 131 4.83 -2.95 -0.01
C TRP A 131 6.15 -3.14 0.74
N ARG A 132 6.07 -3.17 2.07
CA ARG A 132 7.19 -3.42 2.99
C ARG A 132 7.69 -4.87 2.95
N ASN A 133 7.12 -5.72 2.10
CA ASN A 133 7.22 -7.16 2.25
C ASN A 133 8.40 -7.78 1.47
N GLN A 134 9.43 -8.16 2.23
CA GLN A 134 10.55 -9.10 1.96
C GLN A 134 11.40 -8.93 0.69
N PRO A 135 12.74 -9.14 0.79
CA PRO A 135 13.41 -9.80 1.92
C PRO A 135 13.96 -8.86 3.00
N ASP A 136 14.25 -7.59 2.69
CA ASP A 136 15.10 -6.79 3.58
C ASP A 136 14.44 -5.45 3.95
N GLN A 137 13.85 -5.38 5.16
CA GLN A 137 13.18 -4.17 5.66
C GLN A 137 14.13 -2.97 5.70
N VAL A 138 15.42 -3.23 5.93
CA VAL A 138 16.46 -2.19 5.93
C VAL A 138 16.62 -1.58 4.54
N GLN A 139 16.61 -2.39 3.48
CA GLN A 139 16.67 -1.91 2.10
C GLN A 139 15.41 -1.10 1.74
N PHE A 140 14.24 -1.54 2.21
CA PHE A 140 13.00 -0.78 2.02
C PHE A 140 13.08 0.58 2.72
N ASP A 141 13.43 0.62 4.00
CA ASP A 141 13.47 1.86 4.77
C ASP A 141 14.55 2.82 4.23
N GLN A 142 15.71 2.30 3.79
CA GLN A 142 16.74 3.08 3.09
C GLN A 142 16.21 3.63 1.76
N PHE A 143 15.56 2.81 0.95
CA PHE A 143 14.97 3.23 -0.33
C PHE A 143 13.93 4.33 -0.14
N ILE A 144 13.02 4.18 0.84
CA ILE A 144 12.02 5.20 1.16
C ILE A 144 12.67 6.51 1.62
N LYS A 145 13.69 6.44 2.49
CA LYS A 145 14.44 7.62 2.93
C LYS A 145 15.12 8.33 1.76
N THR A 146 15.80 7.60 0.88
CA THR A 146 16.45 8.17 -0.32
C THR A 146 15.42 8.74 -1.28
N LEU A 147 14.32 8.03 -1.55
CA LEU A 147 13.24 8.52 -2.41
C LEU A 147 12.63 9.82 -1.87
N THR A 148 12.36 9.86 -0.56
CA THR A 148 11.82 11.05 0.11
C THR A 148 12.77 12.24 0.03
N PHE A 149 14.07 12.00 0.24
CA PHE A 149 15.10 13.03 0.10
C PHE A 149 15.16 13.58 -1.32
N LEU A 150 15.16 12.72 -2.34
CA LEU A 150 15.19 13.13 -3.75
C LEU A 150 13.93 13.86 -4.18
N ILE A 151 12.74 13.46 -3.69
CA ILE A 151 11.50 14.18 -3.97
C ILE A 151 11.55 15.59 -3.37
N LYS A 152 12.07 15.75 -2.15
CA LYS A 152 12.26 17.08 -1.52
C LYS A 152 13.23 17.94 -2.32
N ALA A 153 14.38 17.39 -2.71
CA ALA A 153 15.38 18.11 -3.50
C ALA A 153 14.84 18.59 -4.86
N ASN A 154 13.92 17.84 -5.47
CA ASN A 154 13.28 18.22 -6.73
C ASN A 154 12.11 19.21 -6.56
N HIS A 155 11.54 19.34 -5.36
CA HIS A 155 10.49 20.33 -5.07
C HIS A 155 11.04 21.68 -4.63
N ASP A 156 12.24 21.71 -4.02
CA ASP A 156 12.84 22.91 -3.44
C ASP A 156 14.29 23.06 -3.93
N PRO A 157 14.50 23.50 -5.19
CA PRO A 157 15.84 23.58 -5.80
C PRO A 157 16.76 24.61 -5.09
N ASP A 158 16.20 25.54 -4.32
CA ASP A 158 16.94 26.57 -3.57
C ASP A 158 17.56 26.09 -2.24
N GLN A 159 17.29 24.85 -1.82
CA GLN A 159 17.91 24.24 -0.62
C GLN A 159 19.04 23.25 -0.96
N THR A 160 19.76 23.46 -2.06
CA THR A 160 21.10 22.88 -2.19
C THR A 160 22.03 23.62 -1.23
N PRO A 161 22.59 22.99 -0.17
CA PRO A 161 23.74 23.60 0.49
C PRO A 161 24.84 23.67 -0.58
N ILE A 162 25.20 24.90 -0.91
CA ILE A 162 26.40 25.23 -1.68
C ILE A 162 27.54 24.51 -0.97
N ALA A 163 28.09 23.50 -1.65
CA ALA A 163 29.39 22.93 -1.32
C ALA A 163 30.45 23.69 -2.12
#